data_AF-A0A4Y8WNG1-F1
#
_entry.id   AF-A0A4Y8WNG1-F1
#
_cell.length_a   1.000
_cell.length_b   1.000
_cell.length_c   1.000
_cell.angle_alpha   90.00
_cell.angle_beta   90.00
_cell.angle_gamma   90.00
#
_symmetry.space_group_name_H-M   'P 1'
#
loop_
_entity.id
_entity.type
_entity.pdbx_description
1 polymer ?
#
loop_
_entity_poly.entity_id
_entity_poly.type
_entity_poly.pdbx_seq_one_letter_code
_entity_poly.pdbx_strand_id
1 'polypeptide(L)' 'MALETASKPLMSLANTINAAKKEILAWYYGRLSTAKVEGINNKIKVMKRNAYGYRDDEYFKLRLFALHDCRITRNVG' A
#
# COMPACT_ATOMS: atom_id res chain seq x y z
N MET A 1 11.48 -15.23 24.89
CA MET A 1 10.12 -14.70 24.64
C MET A 1 9.90 -14.43 23.14
N ALA A 2 9.45 -15.41 22.34
CA ALA A 2 9.39 -15.46 20.86
C ALA A 2 10.70 -15.78 20.10
N LEU A 3 11.85 -15.18 20.43
CA LEU A 3 13.16 -15.60 19.86
C LEU A 3 13.70 -16.90 20.46
N GLU A 4 13.24 -17.26 21.65
CA GLU A 4 13.57 -18.54 22.32
C GLU A 4 12.70 -19.70 21.81
N THR A 5 11.61 -19.39 21.11
CA THR A 5 10.72 -20.38 20.53
C THR A 5 11.22 -20.67 19.12
N ALA A 6 11.79 -21.85 18.89
CA ALA A 6 12.40 -22.28 17.61
C ALA A 6 11.41 -22.41 16.41
N SER A 7 10.29 -21.70 16.44
CA SER A 7 9.31 -21.65 15.36
C SER A 7 9.65 -20.49 14.43
N LYS A 8 10.15 -20.82 13.23
CA LYS A 8 10.56 -19.86 12.19
C LYS A 8 9.51 -18.75 11.92
N PRO A 9 8.19 -19.04 11.87
CA PRO A 9 7.17 -18.00 11.71
C PRO A 9 7.16 -16.95 12.82
N LEU A 10 7.34 -17.36 14.08
CA LEU A 10 7.31 -16.43 15.23
C LEU A 10 8.54 -15.53 15.26
N MET A 11 9.72 -16.08 14.94
CA MET A 11 10.94 -15.28 14.81
C MET A 11 10.84 -14.26 13.66
N SER A 12 10.30 -14.67 12.51
CA SER A 12 10.07 -13.76 11.38
C SER A 12 9.12 -12.63 11.76
N LEU A 13 8.02 -12.94 12.47
CA LEU A 13 7.07 -11.95 12.94
C LEU A 13 7.73 -10.96 13.92
N ALA A 14 8.49 -11.47 14.89
CA ALA A 14 9.21 -10.64 15.85
C ALA A 14 10.19 -9.68 15.18
N ASN A 15 10.92 -10.14 14.16
CA ASN A 15 11.82 -9.31 13.38
C ASN A 15 11.07 -8.22 12.60
N THR A 16 9.93 -8.55 11.99
CA THR A 16 9.07 -7.57 11.31
C THR A 16 8.55 -6.50 12.27
N ILE A 17 8.07 -6.90 13.46
CA ILE A 17 7.58 -5.95 14.47
C ILE A 17 8.71 -5.04 14.97
N ASN A 18 9.90 -5.60 15.22
CA ASN A 18 11.06 -4.81 15.63
C ASN A 18 11.48 -3.79 14.57
N ALA A 19 11.46 -4.15 13.30
CA ALA A 19 11.74 -3.22 12.20
C ALA A 19 10.70 -2.09 12.13
N ALA A 20 9.42 -2.40 12.33
CA ALA A 20 8.31 -1.44 12.29
C ALA A 20 8.13 -0.60 13.58
N LYS A 21 8.85 -0.94 14.67
CA LYS A 21 8.69 -0.33 16.01
C LYS A 21 8.70 1.20 15.99
N LYS A 22 9.59 1.81 15.20
CA LYS A 22 9.70 3.27 15.09
C LYS A 22 8.42 3.90 14.51
N GLU A 23 7.84 3.28 13.49
CA GLU A 23 6.62 3.76 12.84
C GLU A 23 5.40 3.59 13.74
N ILE A 24 5.32 2.46 14.43
CA ILE A 24 4.28 2.19 15.45
C ILE A 24 4.33 3.28 16.54
N LEU A 25 5.52 3.65 17.01
CA LEU A 25 5.67 4.73 17.98
C LEU A 25 5.36 6.10 17.38
N ALA A 26 5.76 6.36 16.13
CA ALA A 26 5.47 7.62 15.44
C ALA A 26 3.96 7.90 15.28
N TRP A 27 3.13 6.85 15.23
CA TRP A 27 1.68 6.99 15.23
C TRP A 27 1.15 7.72 16.48
N TYR A 28 1.73 7.47 17.67
CA TYR A 28 1.30 8.12 18.91
C TYR A 28 1.60 9.63 18.93
N TYR A 29 2.67 10.05 18.25
CA TYR A 29 3.09 11.46 18.22
C TYR A 29 2.44 12.27 17.09
N GLY A 30 2.16 11.65 15.94
CA GLY A 30 1.74 12.38 14.73
C GLY A 30 0.49 11.83 14.03
N ARG A 31 -0.18 10.80 14.58
CA ARG A 31 -1.28 10.05 13.93
C ARG A 31 -0.97 9.68 12.47
N LEU A 32 0.29 9.39 12.17
CA LEU A 32 0.74 9.03 10.84
C LEU A 32 0.11 7.68 10.47
N SER A 33 -0.86 7.69 9.56
CA SER A 33 -1.60 6.50 9.14
C SER A 33 -1.25 6.13 7.71
N THR A 34 -1.00 4.84 7.49
CA THR A 34 -0.80 4.26 6.15
C THR A 34 -2.08 4.26 5.31
N ALA A 35 -3.24 4.52 5.89
CA ALA A 35 -4.54 4.45 5.21
C ALA A 35 -4.62 5.31 3.94
N LYS A 36 -4.02 6.51 3.93
CA LYS A 36 -3.99 7.37 2.73
C LYS A 36 -3.16 6.74 1.61
N VAL A 37 -1.99 6.19 1.95
CA VAL A 37 -1.09 5.52 1.00
C VAL A 37 -1.74 4.26 0.45
N GLU A 38 -2.38 3.46 1.30
CA GLU A 38 -3.12 2.27 0.88
C GLU A 38 -4.31 2.62 -0.02
N GLY A 39 -5.03 3.70 0.29
CA GLY A 39 -6.12 4.20 -0.56
C GLY A 39 -5.63 4.56 -1.97
N ILE A 40 -4.48 5.25 -2.07
CA ILE A 40 -3.85 5.56 -3.36
C ILE A 40 -3.43 4.28 -4.10
N ASN A 41 -2.77 3.34 -3.42
CA ASN A 41 -2.36 2.06 -3.99
C ASN A 41 -3.55 1.27 -4.54
N ASN A 42 -4.68 1.27 -3.83
CA ASN A 42 -5.91 0.62 -4.28
C ASN A 42 -6.51 1.31 -5.52
N LYS A 43 -6.54 2.64 -5.55
CA LYS A 43 -6.97 3.39 -6.75
C LYS A 43 -6.12 3.05 -7.98
N ILE A 44 -4.80 3.01 -7.84
CA ILE A 44 -3.88 2.65 -8.92
C ILE A 44 -4.13 1.20 -9.39
N LYS A 45 -4.30 0.27 -8.44
CA LYS A 45 -4.60 -1.13 -8.76
C LYS A 45 -5.92 -1.28 -9.53
N VAL A 46 -6.97 -0.55 -9.14
CA VAL A 46 -8.25 -0.54 -9.87
C VAL A 46 -8.10 0.09 -11.25
N MET A 47 -7.38 1.21 -11.37
CA MET A 47 -7.11 1.86 -12.65
C MET A 47 -6.44 0.90 -13.64
N LYS A 48 -5.36 0.21 -13.21
CA LYS A 48 -4.67 -0.78 -14.03
C LYS A 48 -5.58 -1.93 -14.46
N ARG A 49 -6.45 -2.41 -13.56
CA ARG A 49 -7.42 -3.48 -13.85
C ARG A 49 -8.46 -3.05 -14.88
N ASN A 50 -9.01 -1.84 -14.74
CA ASN A 50 -10.01 -1.31 -15.67
C ASN A 50 -9.43 -1.09 -17.09
N ALA A 51 -8.16 -0.74 -17.19
CA ALA A 51 -7.48 -0.56 -18.48
C ALA A 51 -7.05 -1.89 -19.13
N TYR A 52 -7.16 -3.04 -18.43
CA TYR A 52 -6.54 -4.30 -18.82
C TYR A 52 -5.03 -4.17 -19.09
N GLY A 53 -4.37 -3.32 -18.31
CA GLY A 53 -2.96 -2.97 -18.49
C GLY A 53 -2.76 -1.74 -19.38
N TYR A 54 -1.68 -1.02 -19.12
CA TYR A 54 -1.23 0.09 -19.97
C TYR A 54 -0.05 -0.40 -20.81
N ARG A 55 -0.08 -0.14 -22.12
CA ARG A 55 1.02 -0.50 -23.03
C ARG A 55 2.15 0.54 -23.01
N ASP A 56 1.80 1.77 -22.67
CA ASP A 56 2.70 2.92 -22.63
C ASP A 56 2.81 3.43 -21.19
N ASP A 57 4.04 3.41 -20.67
CA ASP A 57 4.37 3.85 -19.32
C ASP A 57 4.23 5.37 -19.15
N GLU A 58 4.46 6.14 -20.21
CA GLU A 58 4.31 7.60 -20.19
C GLU A 58 2.85 7.98 -20.05
N TYR A 59 1.97 7.31 -20.80
CA TYR A 59 0.52 7.45 -20.64
C TYR A 59 0.04 6.99 -19.26
N PHE A 60 0.61 5.93 -18.69
CA PHE A 60 0.30 5.51 -17.32
C PHE A 60 0.68 6.57 -16.28
N LYS A 61 1.85 7.23 -16.43
CA LYS A 61 2.27 8.34 -15.55
C LYS A 61 1.33 9.52 -15.64
N LEU A 62 0.90 9.89 -16.85
CA LEU A 62 -0.09 10.96 -17.05
C LEU A 62 -1.42 10.64 -16.35
N ARG A 63 -1.90 9.39 -16.46
CA ARG A 63 -3.10 8.92 -15.76
C ARG A 63 -2.93 8.90 -14.25
N LEU A 64 -1.73 8.60 -13.75
CA LEU A 64 -1.40 8.67 -12.33
C LEU A 64 -1.44 10.11 -11.79
N PHE A 65 -0.90 11.08 -12.54
CA PHE A 65 -0.99 12.48 -12.15
C PHE A 65 -2.44 12.97 -12.15
N ALA A 66 -3.24 12.58 -13.13
CA ALA A 66 -4.67 12.91 -13.20
C ALA A 66 -5.57 12.13 -12.20
N LEU A 67 -4.99 11.29 -11.32
CA LEU A 67 -5.74 10.43 -10.40
C LEU A 67 -6.56 11.21 -9.36
N HIS A 68 -6.14 12.44 -9.05
CA HIS A 68 -6.85 13.29 -8.11
C HIS A 68 -8.14 13.90 -8.70
N ASP A 69 -8.16 14.12 -10.01
CA ASP A 69 -9.32 14.68 -10.73
C ASP A 69 -10.26 13.59 -11.27
N CYS A 70 -9.74 12.38 -11.49
CA CYS A 70 -10.49 11.29 -12.11
C CYS A 70 -11.26 10.44 -11.09
N ARG A 71 -12.57 10.30 -11.28
CA ARG A 71 -13.37 9.27 -10.60
C ARG A 71 -13.23 7.94 -11.34
N ILE A 72 -12.49 6.99 -10.76
CA ILE A 72 -12.37 5.64 -11.33
C ILE A 72 -13.65 4.89 -11.03
N THR A 73 -14.62 4.93 -11.94
CA THR A 73 -15.79 4.06 -11.92
C THR A 73 -15.38 2.67 -12.45
N ARG A 74 -15.94 1.61 -11.88
CA ARG A 74 -15.93 0.31 -12.56
C ARG A 74 -16.86 0.45 -13.76
N ASN A 75 -16.40 0.08 -14.95
CA ASN A 75 -17.32 -0.22 -16.05
C ASN A 75 -18.07 -1.49 -15.64
N VAL A 76 -19.18 -1.31 -14.93
CA VAL A 76 -20.24 -2.32 -14.81
C VAL A 76 -20.95 -2.31 -16.15
N GLY A 77 -20.77 -3.41 -16.89
CA GLY A 77 -21.61 -3.70 -18.06
C GLY A 77 -23.05 -3.96 -17.63
#